data_AF-A0A564SAE2-F1
#
_entry.id   AF-A0A564SAE2-F1
#
_cell.length_a   1.000
_cell.length_b   1.000
_cell.length_c   1.000
_cell.angle_alpha   90.00
_cell.angle_beta   90.00
_cell.angle_gamma   90.00
#
_symmetry.space_group_name_H-M   'P 1'
#
loop_
_entity.id
_entity.type
_entity.pdbx_description
1 polymer ?
#
loop_
_entity_poly.entity_id
_entity_poly.type
_entity_poly.pdbx_seq_one_letter_code
_entity_poly.pdbx_strand_id
1 'polypeptide(L)'
;MFPEPTLLNHLLHLGYEPEHYLFWLKNVEKIKSDIEITKQNIAEPSDEWKDIVYHKYNDDRTSYECVPCYNSVDEYIASEKEDLESYKADLEEALEELKDMREDWKPEKEPNMDEEIDLIKKWVKEREDFINE
;
A
#
# COMPACT_ATOMS: atom_id res chain seq x y z
N MET A 1 24.44 27.75 -6.48
CA MET A 1 24.62 26.29 -6.52
C MET A 1 23.23 25.74 -6.72
N PHE A 2 22.95 25.06 -7.85
CA PHE A 2 21.72 24.27 -7.92
C PHE A 2 21.81 23.24 -6.79
N PRO A 3 20.76 23.03 -6.00
CA PRO A 3 20.80 22.03 -4.95
C PRO A 3 21.12 20.67 -5.60
N GLU A 4 21.84 19.80 -4.89
CA GLU A 4 22.18 18.47 -5.39
C GLU A 4 20.93 17.79 -5.98
N PRO A 5 21.03 17.05 -7.09
CA PRO A 5 19.89 16.42 -7.74
C PRO A 5 19.43 15.19 -6.93
N THR A 6 19.10 15.39 -5.66
CA THR A 6 18.46 14.40 -4.79
C THR A 6 17.02 14.19 -5.22
N LEU A 7 16.47 13.04 -4.85
CA LEU A 7 15.08 12.73 -5.13
C LEU A 7 14.15 13.70 -4.40
N LEU A 8 14.48 14.10 -3.17
CA LEU A 8 13.71 15.11 -2.43
C LEU A 8 13.57 16.42 -3.23
N ASN A 9 14.68 16.95 -3.75
CA ASN A 9 14.65 18.19 -4.52
C ASN A 9 13.87 18.04 -5.82
N HIS A 10 13.98 16.89 -6.47
CA HIS A 10 13.20 16.57 -7.67
C HIS A 10 11.69 16.55 -7.39
N LEU A 11 11.27 15.83 -6.35
CA LEU A 11 9.87 15.76 -5.93
C LEU A 11 9.29 17.15 -5.65
N LEU A 12 10.02 17.95 -4.85
CA LEU A 12 9.62 19.32 -4.53
C LEU A 12 9.56 20.22 -5.77
N HIS A 13 10.49 20.05 -6.73
CA HIS A 13 10.52 20.84 -7.96
C HIS A 13 9.31 20.56 -8.87
N LEU A 14 8.87 19.30 -8.92
CA LEU A 14 7.68 18.88 -9.67
C LEU A 14 6.37 19.15 -8.92
N GLY A 15 6.44 19.64 -7.67
CA GLY A 15 5.27 19.94 -6.85
C GLY A 15 4.64 18.71 -6.19
N TYR A 16 5.35 17.59 -6.13
CA TYR A 16 4.93 16.45 -5.34
C TYR A 16 5.19 16.70 -3.85
N GLU A 17 4.24 16.29 -3.01
CA GLU A 17 4.43 16.22 -1.57
C GLU A 17 5.33 15.00 -1.24
N PRO A 18 6.49 15.18 -0.60
CA PRO A 18 7.39 14.06 -0.29
C PRO A 18 6.74 12.98 0.61
N GLU A 19 5.75 13.35 1.42
CA GLU A 19 4.90 12.43 2.19
C GLU A 19 4.14 11.45 1.29
N HIS A 20 3.67 11.90 0.13
CA HIS A 20 2.95 11.07 -0.85
C HIS A 20 3.85 9.99 -1.45
N TYR A 21 5.12 10.32 -1.69
CA TYR A 21 6.10 9.35 -2.16
C TYR A 21 6.35 8.25 -1.12
N LEU A 22 6.48 8.63 0.16
CA LEU A 22 6.61 7.66 1.26
C LEU A 22 5.34 6.83 1.45
N PHE A 23 4.16 7.40 1.20
CA PHE A 23 2.89 6.68 1.23
C PHE A 23 2.87 5.56 0.19
N TRP A 24 3.24 5.84 -1.06
CA TRP A 24 3.25 4.82 -2.11
C TRP A 24 4.29 3.72 -1.85
N LEU A 25 5.46 4.05 -1.31
CA LEU A 25 6.43 3.05 -0.89
C LEU A 25 5.85 2.07 0.15
N LYS A 26 5.21 2.61 1.20
CA LYS A 26 4.53 1.80 2.22
C LYS A 26 3.38 0.99 1.63
N ASN A 27 2.64 1.57 0.68
CA ASN A 27 1.52 0.91 0.03
C ASN A 27 2.01 -0.31 -0.77
N VAL A 28 3.09 -0.18 -1.54
CA VAL A 28 3.72 -1.29 -2.25
C VAL A 28 4.15 -2.42 -1.30
N GLU A 29 4.76 -2.09 -0.15
CA GLU A 29 5.14 -3.09 0.86
C GLU A 29 3.93 -3.82 1.43
N LYS A 30 2.86 -3.08 1.75
CA LYS A 30 1.61 -3.64 2.25
C LYS A 30 0.96 -4.57 1.21
N ILE A 31 0.80 -4.11 -0.02
CA ILE A 31 0.19 -4.90 -1.11
C ILE A 31 0.99 -6.17 -1.37
N LYS A 32 2.33 -6.11 -1.36
CA LYS A 32 3.17 -7.31 -1.48
C LYS A 32 2.91 -8.30 -0.35
N SER A 33 2.77 -7.83 0.89
CA SER A 33 2.41 -8.69 2.02
C SER A 33 1.02 -9.31 1.84
N ASP A 34 0.02 -8.52 1.44
CA ASP A 34 -1.35 -8.97 1.21
C ASP A 34 -1.36 -10.05 0.10
N ILE A 35 -0.62 -9.86 -1.00
CA ILE A 35 -0.44 -10.85 -2.07
C ILE A 35 0.14 -12.17 -1.55
N GLU A 36 1.19 -12.12 -0.72
CA GLU A 36 1.83 -13.35 -0.22
C GLU A 36 0.91 -14.10 0.75
N ILE A 37 0.17 -13.39 1.61
CA ILE A 37 -0.84 -13.97 2.50
C ILE A 37 -1.95 -14.63 1.67
N THR A 38 -2.51 -13.93 0.68
CA THR A 38 -3.56 -14.45 -0.19
C THR A 38 -3.09 -15.66 -1.00
N LYS A 39 -1.86 -15.67 -1.51
CA LYS A 39 -1.29 -16.87 -2.14
C LYS A 39 -1.23 -18.06 -1.19
N GLN A 40 -0.84 -17.83 0.07
CA GLN A 40 -0.82 -18.87 1.09
C GLN A 40 -2.24 -19.38 1.38
N ASN A 41 -3.23 -18.48 1.52
CA ASN A 41 -4.64 -18.83 1.73
C ASN A 41 -5.21 -19.68 0.58
N ILE A 42 -4.81 -19.39 -0.67
CA ILE A 42 -5.21 -20.17 -1.84
C ILE A 42 -4.54 -21.55 -1.88
N ALA A 43 -3.25 -21.63 -1.54
CA ALA A 43 -2.48 -22.86 -1.62
C ALA A 43 -2.80 -23.84 -0.48
N GLU A 44 -2.94 -23.31 0.72
CA GLU A 44 -3.13 -24.05 1.96
C GLU A 44 -4.16 -23.33 2.84
N PRO A 45 -5.45 -23.34 2.47
CA PRO A 45 -6.50 -22.68 3.24
C PRO A 45 -6.56 -23.26 4.65
N SER A 46 -6.47 -22.39 5.66
CA SER A 46 -6.71 -22.74 7.05
C SER A 46 -8.21 -22.89 7.33
N ASP A 47 -8.58 -23.16 8.58
CA ASP A 47 -9.99 -23.13 8.98
C ASP A 47 -10.47 -21.72 9.39
N GLU A 48 -9.60 -20.70 9.38
CA GLU A 48 -9.93 -19.33 9.81
C GLU A 48 -11.01 -18.68 8.94
N TRP A 49 -11.14 -19.07 7.66
CA TRP A 49 -12.20 -18.57 6.79
C TRP A 49 -13.61 -18.90 7.30
N LYS A 50 -13.75 -19.95 8.13
CA LYS A 50 -15.04 -20.34 8.74
C LYS A 50 -15.52 -19.32 9.78
N ASP A 51 -14.60 -18.54 10.35
CA ASP A 51 -14.89 -17.50 11.34
C ASP A 51 -15.17 -16.14 10.68
N ILE A 52 -15.00 -16.02 9.35
CA ILE A 52 -15.34 -14.82 8.60
C ILE A 52 -16.87 -14.76 8.43
N VAL A 53 -17.48 -13.84 9.17
CA VAL A 53 -18.94 -13.63 9.20
C VAL A 53 -19.29 -12.16 8.97
N TYR A 54 -20.46 -11.90 8.41
CA TYR A 54 -21.06 -10.58 8.41
C TYR A 54 -22.27 -10.53 9.35
N HIS A 55 -22.53 -9.35 9.91
CA HIS A 55 -23.68 -9.12 10.78
C HIS A 55 -24.90 -8.74 9.95
N LYS A 56 -25.89 -9.63 9.89
CA LYS A 56 -27.18 -9.34 9.29
C LYS A 56 -28.12 -8.83 10.37
N TYR A 57 -28.37 -7.53 10.35
CA TYR A 57 -29.27 -6.88 11.30
C TYR A 57 -30.74 -7.14 10.95
N ASN A 58 -31.57 -7.22 11.98
CA ASN A 58 -33.03 -7.15 11.80
C ASN A 58 -33.47 -5.72 11.37
N ASP A 59 -34.72 -5.58 10.93
CA ASP A 59 -35.25 -4.32 10.35
C ASP A 59 -35.12 -3.11 11.29
N ASP A 60 -35.26 -3.32 12.60
CA ASP A 60 -35.15 -2.28 13.62
C ASP A 60 -33.73 -2.08 14.16
N ARG A 61 -32.74 -2.84 13.65
CA ARG A 61 -31.31 -2.83 14.02
C ARG A 61 -31.02 -3.06 15.51
N THR A 62 -31.93 -3.70 16.23
CA THR A 62 -31.75 -4.01 17.66
C THR A 62 -31.07 -5.34 17.90
N SER A 63 -30.99 -6.21 16.89
CA SER A 63 -30.30 -7.50 16.96
C SER A 63 -29.64 -7.86 15.63
N TYR A 64 -28.73 -8.82 15.65
CA TYR A 64 -28.10 -9.36 14.45
C TYR A 64 -27.90 -10.87 14.55
N GLU A 65 -27.83 -11.52 13.39
CA GLU A 65 -27.31 -12.87 13.24
C GLU A 65 -25.93 -12.81 12.56
N CYS A 66 -24.99 -13.66 13.00
CA CYS A 66 -23.72 -13.86 12.31
C CYS A 66 -23.95 -14.82 11.15
N VAL A 67 -23.72 -14.37 9.92
CA VAL A 67 -23.86 -15.18 8.71
C VAL A 67 -22.47 -15.43 8.13
N PRO A 68 -22.06 -16.68 7.86
CA PRO A 68 -20.80 -16.98 7.19
C PRO A 68 -20.68 -16.24 5.86
N CYS A 69 -19.51 -15.66 5.59
CA CYS A 69 -19.23 -15.04 4.31
C CYS A 69 -19.06 -16.07 3.18
N TYR A 70 -18.63 -17.29 3.53
CA TYR A 70 -18.36 -18.37 2.59
C TYR A 70 -19.02 -19.67 3.06
N ASN A 71 -19.63 -20.43 2.15
CA ASN A 71 -20.29 -21.71 2.45
C ASN A 71 -19.37 -22.91 2.24
N SER A 72 -18.22 -22.71 1.60
CA SER A 72 -17.25 -23.76 1.31
C SER A 72 -15.85 -23.19 1.15
N VAL A 73 -14.84 -24.06 1.30
CA VAL A 73 -13.44 -23.69 1.03
C VAL A 73 -13.22 -23.30 -0.43
N ASP A 74 -13.97 -23.89 -1.37
CA ASP A 74 -13.88 -23.56 -2.80
C ASP A 74 -14.39 -22.13 -3.08
N GLU A 75 -15.47 -21.72 -2.40
CA GLU A 75 -16.01 -20.34 -2.49
C GLU A 75 -15.03 -19.33 -1.89
N TYR A 76 -14.44 -19.65 -0.74
CA TYR A 76 -13.39 -18.83 -0.13
C TYR A 76 -12.16 -18.68 -1.04
N ILE A 77 -11.63 -19.79 -1.58
CA ILE A 77 -10.50 -19.77 -2.53
C ILE A 77 -10.85 -18.98 -3.79
N ALA A 78 -12.09 -19.06 -4.28
CA ALA A 78 -12.53 -18.28 -5.43
C ALA A 78 -12.48 -16.78 -5.14
N SER A 79 -12.92 -16.35 -3.95
CA SER A 79 -12.82 -14.97 -3.48
C SER A 79 -11.36 -14.52 -3.36
N GLU A 80 -10.50 -15.30 -2.70
CA GLU A 80 -9.08 -14.98 -2.55
C GLU A 80 -8.37 -14.86 -3.91
N LYS A 81 -8.79 -15.61 -4.93
CA LYS A 81 -8.27 -15.45 -6.31
C LYS A 81 -8.70 -14.13 -6.95
N GLU A 82 -9.93 -13.67 -6.68
CA GLU A 82 -10.40 -12.36 -7.14
C GLU A 82 -9.61 -11.24 -6.44
N ASP A 83 -9.45 -11.33 -5.12
CA ASP A 83 -8.64 -10.40 -4.33
C ASP A 83 -7.19 -10.37 -4.81
N LEU A 84 -6.61 -11.53 -5.14
CA LEU A 84 -5.25 -11.63 -5.68
C LEU A 84 -5.08 -10.86 -7.00
N GLU A 85 -6.04 -10.95 -7.91
CA GLU A 85 -5.98 -10.19 -9.16
C GLU A 85 -6.16 -8.69 -8.92
N SER A 86 -7.03 -8.30 -7.97
CA SER A 86 -7.16 -6.89 -7.55
C SER A 86 -5.85 -6.37 -6.97
N TYR A 87 -5.23 -7.08 -6.03
CA TYR A 87 -3.97 -6.66 -5.41
C TYR A 87 -2.81 -6.57 -6.40
N LYS A 88 -2.79 -7.42 -7.44
CA LYS A 88 -1.79 -7.29 -8.52
C LYS A 88 -1.99 -6.02 -9.33
N ALA A 89 -3.24 -5.65 -9.63
CA ALA A 89 -3.55 -4.40 -10.32
C ALA A 89 -3.17 -3.19 -9.45
N ASP A 90 -3.52 -3.21 -8.16
CA ASP A 90 -3.15 -2.16 -7.20
C ASP A 90 -1.63 -2.03 -7.06
N LEU A 91 -0.90 -3.16 -7.11
CA LEU A 91 0.56 -3.16 -7.10
C LEU A 91 1.14 -2.52 -8.36
N GLU A 92 0.58 -2.83 -9.54
CA GLU A 92 1.01 -2.23 -10.80
C GLU A 92 0.78 -0.72 -10.80
N GLU A 93 -0.40 -0.27 -10.36
CA GLU A 93 -0.73 1.16 -10.20
C GLU A 93 0.24 1.85 -9.24
N ALA A 94 0.45 1.31 -8.04
CA ALA A 94 1.35 1.89 -7.06
C ALA A 94 2.82 1.96 -7.54
N LEU A 95 3.26 0.99 -8.35
CA LEU A 95 4.59 0.99 -8.95
C LEU A 95 4.70 2.02 -10.09
N GLU A 96 3.65 2.23 -10.88
CA GLU A 96 3.64 3.24 -11.93
C GLU A 96 3.63 4.65 -11.33
N GLU A 97 2.84 4.91 -10.28
CA GLU A 97 2.88 6.18 -9.54
C GLU A 97 4.28 6.50 -9.02
N LEU A 98 4.97 5.52 -8.41
CA LEU A 98 6.35 5.69 -7.97
C LEU A 98 7.33 5.93 -9.11
N LYS A 99 7.07 5.39 -10.30
CA LYS A 99 7.88 5.57 -11.50
C LYS A 99 7.66 6.96 -12.07
N ASP A 100 6.43 7.42 -12.16
CA ASP A 100 6.06 8.76 -12.62
C ASP A 100 6.64 9.84 -11.70
N MET A 101 6.58 9.64 -10.38
CA MET A 101 7.22 10.54 -9.40
C MET A 101 8.75 10.61 -9.52
N ARG A 102 9.38 9.64 -10.18
CA ARG A 102 10.83 9.60 -10.45
C ARG A 102 11.14 9.91 -11.92
N GLU A 103 10.14 10.20 -12.74
CA GLU A 103 10.32 10.44 -14.16
C GLU A 103 11.21 11.66 -14.37
N ASP A 104 12.13 11.57 -15.33
CA ASP A 104 13.13 12.61 -15.61
C ASP A 104 14.12 12.95 -14.48
N TRP A 105 14.04 12.28 -13.33
CA TRP A 105 15.06 12.41 -12.30
C TRP A 105 16.40 11.86 -12.80
N LYS A 106 17.41 12.74 -12.87
CA LYS A 106 18.73 12.46 -13.44
C LYS A 106 19.81 12.70 -12.38
N PRO A 107 20.07 11.72 -11.50
CA PRO A 107 21.14 11.84 -10.51
C PRO A 107 22.51 11.81 -11.20
N GLU A 108 23.50 12.51 -10.66
CA GLU A 108 24.86 12.57 -11.23
C GLU A 108 25.62 11.24 -11.13
N LYS A 109 25.23 10.40 -10.17
CA LYS A 109 25.79 9.08 -9.88
C LYS A 109 24.65 8.10 -9.61
N GLU A 110 24.95 6.80 -9.60
CA GLU A 110 23.98 5.79 -9.15
C GLU A 110 23.52 6.14 -7.73
N PRO A 111 22.21 6.41 -7.52
CA PRO A 111 21.71 6.88 -6.24
C PRO A 111 21.64 5.73 -5.23
N ASN A 112 22.00 6.02 -3.98
CA ASN A 112 21.66 5.14 -2.88
C ASN A 112 20.22 5.44 -2.45
N MET A 113 19.27 4.59 -2.87
CA MET A 113 17.84 4.82 -2.60
C MET A 113 17.51 4.85 -1.11
N ASP A 114 18.25 4.13 -0.27
CA ASP A 114 18.02 4.16 1.18
C ASP A 114 18.37 5.54 1.75
N GLU A 115 19.50 6.12 1.32
CA GLU A 115 19.90 7.49 1.71
C GLU A 115 18.91 8.54 1.21
N GLU A 116 18.42 8.42 -0.03
CA GLU A 116 17.42 9.33 -0.61
C GLU A 116 16.08 9.25 0.14
N ILE A 117 15.63 8.05 0.49
CA ILE A 117 14.42 7.83 1.28
C ILE A 117 14.59 8.40 2.70
N ASP A 118 15.75 8.21 3.34
CA ASP A 118 16.00 8.74 4.67
C ASP A 118 16.08 10.28 4.68
N LEU A 119 16.61 10.89 3.61
CA LEU A 119 16.56 12.33 3.40
C LEU A 119 15.11 12.83 3.32
N ILE A 120 14.25 12.15 2.56
CA ILE A 120 12.82 12.48 2.44
C ILE A 120 12.12 12.35 3.80
N LYS A 121 12.30 11.24 4.52
CA LYS A 121 11.72 11.03 5.86
C LYS A 121 12.14 12.12 6.83
N LYS A 122 13.42 12.50 6.82
CA LYS A 122 13.94 13.57 7.67
C LYS A 122 13.25 14.90 7.37
N TRP A 123 13.16 15.27 6.10
CA TRP A 123 12.49 16.50 5.67
C TRP A 123 11.01 16.53 6.08
N VAL A 124 10.27 15.44 5.85
CA VAL A 124 8.85 15.29 6.24
C VAL A 124 8.69 15.52 7.74
N LYS A 125 9.52 14.86 8.55
CA LYS A 125 9.47 15.00 10.01
C LYS A 125 9.78 16.44 10.46
N GLU A 126 10.81 17.07 9.90
CA GLU A 126 11.16 18.46 10.23
C GLU A 126 10.03 19.45 9.87
N ARG A 127 9.34 19.21 8.76
CA ARG A 127 8.16 20.00 8.36
C ARG A 127 6.97 19.76 9.29
N GLU A 128 6.69 18.52 9.67
CA GLU A 128 5.62 18.18 10.63
C GLU A 128 5.88 18.84 12.00
N ASP A 129 7.12 18.79 12.50
CA ASP A 129 7.52 19.41 13.76
C ASP A 129 7.34 20.94 13.70
N PHE A 130 7.67 21.58 12.58
CA PHE A 130 7.50 23.03 12.37
C PHE A 130 6.03 23.47 12.31
N ILE A 131 5.15 22.66 11.73
CA ILE A 131 3.71 22.99 11.62
C ILE A 131 2.98 22.83 12.96
N ASN A 132 3.45 21.94 13.82
CA ASN A 132 2.83 21.62 15.10
C ASN A 132 3.35 22.48 16.29
N GLU A 133 4.24 23.45 16.03
CA GLU A 133 4.71 24.47 16.98
C GLU A 133 3.81 25.71 17.02
#